data_AF-A0A8H4AXQ7-F1
#
_entry.id   AF-A0A8H4AXQ7-F1
#
_cell.length_a   1.000
_cell.length_b   1.000
_cell.length_c   1.000
_cell.angle_alpha   90.00
_cell.angle_beta   90.00
_cell.angle_gamma   90.00
#
_symmetry.space_group_name_H-M   'P 1'
#
loop_
_entity.id
_entity.type
_entity.pdbx_description
1 polymer ?
#
loop_
_entity_poly.entity_id
_entity_poly.type
_entity_poly.pdbx_seq_one_letter_code
_entity_poly.pdbx_strand_id
1 'polypeptide(L)'
;MILTKILLEPYNYLLSLPGQKTRSKLIEAFNHWLNAPKDKLFAIAIVVEMLHAAIAHTIFGVPATINCANYVYFLALHEITKFDNPEMHYIYTSKLLNLHHGQGMELYSRDSMTCPSEDEYINMHTDSKGFCEDLTEEKFSFSIMHSIHTGHNNNRLMNILKQYSNSIELKQYAVKIMKENASL
;
A
#
# COMPACT_ATOMS: atom_id res chain seq x y z
N MET A 1 -28.52 10.29 6.22
CA MET A 1 -27.72 10.90 7.31
C MET A 1 -27.14 9.86 8.27
N ILE A 2 -27.93 8.92 8.82
CA ILE A 2 -27.41 7.84 9.70
C ILE A 2 -26.61 6.78 8.92
N LEU A 3 -27.12 6.33 7.77
CA LEU A 3 -26.47 5.27 6.99
C LEU A 3 -25.05 5.63 6.57
N THR A 4 -24.83 6.83 6.02
CA THR A 4 -23.49 7.33 5.65
C THR A 4 -22.53 7.36 6.84
N LYS A 5 -23.02 7.65 8.05
CA LYS A 5 -22.20 7.68 9.25
C LYS A 5 -21.71 6.28 9.65
N ILE A 6 -22.58 5.26 9.53
CA ILE A 6 -22.22 3.85 9.78
C ILE A 6 -21.21 3.37 8.74
N LEU A 7 -21.44 3.69 7.46
CA LEU A 7 -20.57 3.27 6.36
C LEU A 7 -19.14 3.84 6.47
N LEU A 8 -18.98 5.01 7.09
CA LEU A 8 -17.69 5.70 7.24
C LEU A 8 -17.04 5.51 8.61
N GLU A 9 -17.64 4.76 9.52
CA GLU A 9 -17.09 4.57 10.87
C GLU A 9 -15.68 3.96 10.87
N PRO A 10 -15.38 2.90 10.09
CA PRO A 10 -14.02 2.37 9.99
C PRO A 10 -13.01 3.40 9.47
N TYR A 11 -13.41 4.21 8.49
CA TYR A 11 -12.59 5.27 7.91
C TYR A 11 -12.30 6.40 8.92
N ASN A 12 -13.34 6.89 9.60
CA ASN A 12 -13.21 7.94 10.60
C ASN A 12 -12.34 7.51 11.78
N TYR A 13 -12.43 6.24 12.18
CA TYR A 13 -11.55 5.67 13.19
C TYR A 13 -10.08 5.76 12.76
N LEU A 14 -9.76 5.37 11.52
CA LEU A 14 -8.39 5.43 11.00
C LEU A 14 -7.85 6.88 10.95
N LEU A 15 -8.68 7.85 10.55
CA LEU A 15 -8.30 9.27 10.58
C LEU A 15 -8.04 9.80 12.00
N SER A 16 -8.63 9.18 13.03
CA SER A 16 -8.40 9.55 14.42
C SER A 16 -7.08 9.02 14.97
N LEU A 17 -6.47 8.04 14.31
CA LEU A 17 -5.19 7.48 14.72
C LEU A 17 -4.04 8.42 14.37
N PRO A 18 -2.98 8.47 15.20
CA PRO A 18 -1.77 9.22 14.90
C PRO A 18 -1.01 8.55 13.74
N GLY A 19 -1.37 8.87 12.49
CA GLY A 19 -0.68 8.43 11.28
C GLY A 19 0.42 9.40 10.82
N GLN A 20 1.42 8.89 10.10
CA GLN A 20 2.43 9.73 9.45
C GLN A 20 1.76 10.57 8.35
N LYS A 21 1.63 11.89 8.59
CA LYS A 21 1.11 12.88 7.62
C LYS A 21 2.05 13.11 6.41
N THR A 22 2.78 12.08 5.97
CA THR A 22 3.80 12.17 4.92
C THR A 22 3.17 12.58 3.59
N ARG A 23 1.98 12.05 3.25
CA ARG A 23 1.28 12.37 2.01
C ARG A 23 0.76 13.81 1.97
N SER A 24 0.12 14.25 3.05
CA SER A 24 -0.30 15.66 3.22
C SER A 24 0.90 16.62 3.08
N LYS A 25 2.04 16.33 3.71
CA LYS A 25 3.28 17.12 3.55
C LYS A 25 3.83 17.11 2.12
N LEU A 26 3.72 15.98 1.42
CA LEU A 26 4.12 15.87 0.02
C LEU A 26 3.25 16.77 -0.87
N ILE A 27 1.93 16.72 -0.68
CA ILE A 27 0.97 17.58 -1.40
C ILE A 27 1.32 19.05 -1.19
N GLU A 28 1.57 19.46 0.06
CA GLU A 28 2.00 20.83 0.39
C GLU A 28 3.31 21.22 -0.31
N ALA A 29 4.31 20.32 -0.31
CA ALA A 29 5.60 20.55 -0.95
C ALA A 29 5.49 20.71 -2.47
N PHE A 30 4.76 19.81 -3.14
CA PHE A 30 4.52 19.92 -4.59
C PHE A 30 3.72 21.17 -4.94
N ASN A 31 2.80 21.58 -4.06
CA ASN A 31 2.01 22.77 -4.29
C ASN A 31 2.83 24.08 -4.26
N HIS A 32 4.03 24.06 -3.68
CA HIS A 32 4.97 25.18 -3.77
C HIS A 32 5.32 25.54 -5.22
N TRP A 33 5.39 24.52 -6.09
CA TRP A 33 5.64 24.71 -7.52
C TRP A 33 4.35 24.78 -8.34
N LEU A 34 3.35 23.96 -8.02
CA LEU A 34 2.14 23.82 -8.82
C LEU A 34 1.12 24.95 -8.62
N ASN A 35 1.17 25.64 -7.48
CA ASN A 35 0.27 26.77 -7.15
C ASN A 35 -1.22 26.47 -7.40
N ALA A 36 -1.67 25.27 -7.03
CA ALA A 36 -3.05 24.85 -7.22
C ALA A 36 -3.99 25.64 -6.27
N PRO A 37 -5.26 25.85 -6.67
CA PRO A 37 -6.28 26.45 -5.82
C PRO A 37 -6.51 25.65 -4.52
N LYS A 38 -6.74 26.36 -3.40
CA LYS A 38 -6.87 25.75 -2.06
C LYS A 38 -8.02 24.76 -1.94
N ASP A 39 -9.14 25.06 -2.59
CA ASP A 39 -10.32 24.19 -2.70
C ASP A 39 -9.99 22.88 -3.42
N LYS A 40 -9.22 22.94 -4.51
CA LYS A 40 -8.75 21.77 -5.27
C LYS A 40 -7.74 20.94 -4.48
N LEU A 41 -6.80 21.59 -3.79
CA LEU A 41 -5.83 20.90 -2.92
C LEU A 41 -6.50 20.18 -1.76
N PHE A 42 -7.49 20.83 -1.14
CA PHE A 42 -8.24 20.22 -0.04
C PHE A 42 -8.99 18.97 -0.52
N ALA A 43 -9.61 19.03 -1.70
CA ALA A 43 -10.24 17.85 -2.31
C ALA A 43 -9.23 16.75 -2.65
N ILE A 44 -8.05 17.09 -3.19
CA ILE A 44 -6.97 16.11 -3.47
C ILE A 44 -6.47 15.46 -2.17
N ALA A 45 -6.25 16.26 -1.12
CA ALA A 45 -5.80 15.75 0.17
C ALA A 45 -6.85 14.80 0.76
N ILE A 46 -8.14 15.15 0.71
CA ILE A 46 -9.22 14.25 1.12
C ILE A 46 -9.16 12.94 0.34
N VAL A 47 -9.07 13.00 -0.99
CA VAL A 47 -8.99 11.80 -1.85
C VAL A 47 -7.79 10.93 -1.48
N VAL A 48 -6.62 11.52 -1.27
CA VAL A 48 -5.39 10.77 -0.93
C VAL A 48 -5.47 10.13 0.46
N GLU A 49 -6.02 10.84 1.45
CA GLU A 49 -6.20 10.30 2.80
C GLU A 49 -7.31 9.22 2.83
N MET A 50 -8.33 9.35 1.98
CA MET A 50 -9.39 8.36 1.77
C MET A 50 -8.85 6.99 1.33
N LEU A 51 -7.79 6.95 0.52
CA LEU A 51 -7.26 5.71 -0.05
C LEU A 51 -6.41 4.87 0.94
N HIS A 52 -6.15 5.32 2.16
CA HIS A 52 -5.12 4.72 3.03
C HIS A 52 -5.64 3.91 4.25
N ALA A 53 -6.65 3.05 4.07
CA ALA A 53 -7.40 2.50 5.20
C ALA A 53 -7.13 1.00 5.52
N ALA A 54 -5.95 0.64 6.05
CA ALA A 54 -5.56 -0.78 6.15
C ALA A 54 -5.89 -1.53 7.48
N ILE A 55 -6.20 -0.87 8.60
CA ILE A 55 -6.13 -1.56 9.93
C ILE A 55 -7.50 -1.70 10.64
N ALA A 56 -8.57 -1.08 10.12
CA ALA A 56 -9.86 -1.02 10.82
C ALA A 56 -10.58 -2.38 10.98
N HIS A 57 -10.17 -3.41 10.23
CA HIS A 57 -10.84 -4.71 10.20
C HIS A 57 -10.76 -5.48 11.53
N THR A 58 -9.79 -5.20 12.39
CA THR A 58 -9.67 -5.81 13.72
C THR A 58 -10.72 -5.32 14.70
N ILE A 59 -11.32 -4.15 14.43
CA ILE A 59 -12.32 -3.50 15.30
C ILE A 59 -13.72 -3.61 14.71
N PHE A 60 -13.85 -3.35 13.41
CA PHE A 60 -15.15 -3.30 12.72
C PHE A 60 -15.48 -4.58 11.93
N GLY A 61 -14.54 -5.52 11.87
CA GLY A 61 -14.66 -6.74 11.08
C GLY A 61 -14.33 -6.53 9.59
N VAL A 62 -13.98 -7.63 8.94
CA VAL A 62 -13.61 -7.65 7.51
C VAL A 62 -14.74 -7.15 6.60
N PRO A 63 -16.02 -7.59 6.74
CA PRO A 63 -17.08 -7.16 5.82
C PRO A 63 -17.34 -5.65 5.85
N ALA A 64 -17.42 -5.06 7.04
CA ALA A 64 -17.66 -3.64 7.20
C ALA A 64 -16.49 -2.81 6.67
N THR A 65 -15.26 -3.26 6.91
CA THR A 65 -14.04 -2.57 6.47
C THR A 65 -13.89 -2.60 4.95
N ILE A 66 -14.13 -3.74 4.29
CA ILE A 66 -14.13 -3.84 2.82
C ILE A 66 -15.20 -2.93 2.22
N ASN A 67 -16.41 -2.97 2.76
CA ASN A 67 -17.50 -2.14 2.26
C ASN A 67 -17.20 -0.63 2.44
N CYS A 68 -16.65 -0.24 3.59
CA CYS A 68 -16.20 1.12 3.85
C CYS A 68 -15.13 1.57 2.86
N ALA A 69 -14.08 0.78 2.65
CA ALA A 69 -12.99 1.08 1.73
C ALA A 69 -13.50 1.27 0.29
N ASN A 70 -14.34 0.34 -0.20
CA ASN A 70 -14.94 0.45 -1.53
C ASN A 70 -15.83 1.68 -1.67
N TYR A 71 -16.64 1.99 -0.65
CA TYR A 71 -17.47 3.19 -0.66
C TYR A 71 -16.62 4.46 -0.74
N VAL A 72 -15.52 4.50 0.00
CA VAL A 72 -14.55 5.60 0.03
C VAL A 72 -13.87 5.79 -1.34
N TYR A 73 -13.57 4.72 -2.10
CA TYR A 73 -13.10 4.83 -3.50
C TYR A 73 -14.10 5.56 -4.41
N PHE A 74 -15.40 5.27 -4.27
CA PHE A 74 -16.42 5.92 -5.10
C PHE A 74 -16.73 7.35 -4.64
N LEU A 75 -16.61 7.63 -3.34
CA LEU A 75 -16.67 9.00 -2.84
C LEU A 75 -15.52 9.85 -3.39
N ALA A 76 -14.29 9.31 -3.40
CA ALA A 76 -13.15 9.98 -4.00
C ALA A 76 -13.37 10.25 -5.50
N LEU A 77 -13.91 9.28 -6.24
CA LEU A 77 -14.30 9.49 -7.65
C LEU A 77 -15.37 10.59 -7.78
N HIS A 78 -16.38 10.59 -6.90
CA HIS A 78 -17.41 11.62 -6.90
C HIS A 78 -16.84 13.03 -6.62
N GLU A 79 -15.87 13.18 -5.72
CA GLU A 79 -15.17 14.45 -5.53
C GLU A 79 -14.41 14.86 -6.79
N ILE A 80 -13.80 13.91 -7.50
CA ILE A 80 -13.11 14.16 -8.77
C ILE A 80 -14.07 14.63 -9.87
N THR A 81 -15.34 14.21 -9.87
CA THR A 81 -16.34 14.73 -10.81
C THR A 81 -16.65 16.22 -10.64
N LYS A 82 -16.28 16.83 -9.51
CA LYS A 82 -16.47 18.27 -9.27
C LYS A 82 -15.38 19.12 -9.91
N PHE A 83 -14.31 18.50 -10.40
CA PHE A 83 -13.26 19.20 -11.12
C PHE A 83 -13.69 19.38 -12.58
N ASP A 84 -13.65 20.62 -13.07
CA ASP A 84 -13.85 20.94 -14.49
C ASP A 84 -12.59 20.57 -15.31
N ASN A 85 -12.21 19.30 -15.26
CA ASN A 85 -11.12 18.73 -16.04
C ASN A 85 -11.37 17.22 -16.29
N PRO A 86 -11.74 16.82 -17.52
CA PRO A 86 -12.02 15.42 -17.83
C PRO A 86 -10.79 14.51 -17.70
N GLU A 87 -9.56 15.03 -17.79
CA GLU A 87 -8.35 14.23 -17.59
C GLU A 87 -8.23 13.70 -16.16
N MET A 88 -8.87 14.34 -15.18
CA MET A 88 -8.81 13.90 -13.79
C MET A 88 -9.43 12.50 -13.61
N HIS A 89 -10.45 12.16 -14.42
CA HIS A 89 -11.08 10.85 -14.38
C HIS A 89 -10.13 9.77 -14.94
N TYR A 90 -9.46 10.08 -16.05
CA TYR A 90 -8.44 9.22 -16.62
C TYR A 90 -7.29 8.99 -15.64
N ILE A 91 -6.72 10.07 -15.07
CA ILE A 91 -5.62 9.98 -14.10
C ILE A 91 -6.03 9.11 -12.91
N TYR A 92 -7.21 9.36 -12.32
CA TYR A 92 -7.70 8.61 -11.17
C TYR A 92 -7.90 7.13 -11.47
N THR A 93 -8.61 6.82 -12.56
CA THR A 93 -8.91 5.43 -12.93
C THR A 93 -7.64 4.68 -13.30
N SER A 94 -6.73 5.27 -14.08
CA SER A 94 -5.43 4.67 -14.39
C SER A 94 -4.59 4.41 -13.14
N LYS A 95 -4.58 5.34 -12.17
CA LYS A 95 -3.85 5.15 -10.91
C LYS A 95 -4.45 4.05 -10.04
N LEU A 96 -5.78 3.97 -9.93
CA LEU A 96 -6.41 2.85 -9.23
C LEU A 96 -6.15 1.51 -9.90
N LEU A 97 -6.19 1.44 -11.24
CA LEU A 97 -5.88 0.21 -11.98
C LEU A 97 -4.45 -0.25 -11.73
N ASN A 98 -3.48 0.67 -11.82
CA ASN A 98 -2.07 0.38 -11.54
C ASN A 98 -1.85 -0.07 -10.09
N LEU A 99 -2.51 0.59 -9.13
CA LEU A 99 -2.47 0.21 -7.71
C LEU A 99 -2.97 -1.24 -7.52
N HIS A 100 -4.11 -1.60 -8.10
CA HIS A 100 -4.67 -2.95 -7.98
C HIS A 100 -3.85 -3.99 -8.73
N HIS A 101 -3.24 -3.63 -9.86
CA HIS A 101 -2.32 -4.50 -10.59
C HIS A 101 -1.09 -4.82 -9.74
N GLY A 102 -0.42 -3.80 -9.18
CA GLY A 102 0.72 -3.99 -8.28
C GLY A 102 0.36 -4.83 -7.05
N GLN A 103 -0.77 -4.53 -6.40
CA GLN A 103 -1.25 -5.31 -5.25
C GLN A 103 -1.59 -6.76 -5.62
N GLY A 104 -2.20 -6.98 -6.80
CA GLY A 104 -2.51 -8.31 -7.30
C GLY A 104 -1.25 -9.14 -7.55
N MET A 105 -0.22 -8.54 -8.11
CA MET A 105 1.08 -9.19 -8.30
C MET A 105 1.77 -9.50 -6.97
N GLU A 106 1.70 -8.61 -5.99
CA GLU A 106 2.22 -8.83 -4.62
C GLU A 106 1.54 -10.04 -3.97
N LEU A 107 0.21 -10.10 -4.03
CA LEU A 107 -0.58 -11.22 -3.52
C LEU A 107 -0.27 -12.52 -4.26
N TYR A 108 -0.15 -12.48 -5.59
CA TYR A 108 0.21 -13.63 -6.41
C TYR A 108 1.58 -14.18 -6.05
N SER A 109 2.61 -13.32 -5.96
CA SER A 109 3.97 -13.72 -5.60
C SER A 109 3.99 -14.38 -4.22
N ARG A 110 3.29 -13.79 -3.24
CA ARG A 110 3.16 -14.36 -1.89
C ARG A 110 2.47 -15.73 -1.92
N ASP A 111 1.27 -15.81 -2.50
CA ASP A 111 0.44 -17.02 -2.41
C ASP A 111 0.97 -18.18 -3.27
N SER A 112 1.62 -17.86 -4.40
CA SER A 112 2.29 -18.85 -5.25
C SER A 112 3.71 -19.21 -4.77
N MET A 113 4.26 -18.49 -3.79
CA MET A 113 5.66 -18.59 -3.36
C MET A 113 6.66 -18.39 -4.52
N THR A 114 6.30 -17.54 -5.47
CA THR A 114 7.14 -17.19 -6.61
C THR A 114 7.83 -15.86 -6.34
N CYS A 115 9.15 -15.90 -6.22
CA CYS A 115 9.95 -14.69 -6.05
C CYS A 115 10.00 -13.93 -7.40
N PRO A 116 9.58 -12.66 -7.45
CA PRO A 116 9.67 -11.85 -8.68
C PRO A 116 11.12 -11.52 -8.99
N SER A 117 11.46 -11.36 -10.27
CA SER A 117 12.72 -10.75 -10.70
C SER A 117 12.81 -9.28 -10.26
N GLU A 118 14.01 -8.70 -10.30
CA GLU A 118 14.21 -7.29 -9.97
C GLU A 118 13.40 -6.36 -10.89
N ASP A 119 13.36 -6.65 -12.19
CA ASP A 119 12.56 -5.88 -13.16
C ASP A 119 11.05 -5.98 -12.87
N GLU A 120 10.55 -7.17 -12.53
CA GLU A 120 9.15 -7.35 -12.12
C GLU A 120 8.87 -6.61 -10.82
N TYR A 121 9.77 -6.66 -9.84
CA TYR A 121 9.64 -5.93 -8.58
C TYR A 121 9.62 -4.42 -8.79
N ILE A 122 10.53 -3.89 -9.61
CA ILE A 122 10.56 -2.47 -9.97
C ILE A 122 9.25 -2.09 -10.63
N ASN A 123 8.80 -2.81 -11.66
CA ASN A 123 7.54 -2.51 -12.35
C ASN A 123 6.32 -2.58 -11.42
N MET A 124 6.29 -3.53 -10.47
CA MET A 124 5.24 -3.58 -9.45
C MET A 124 5.22 -2.34 -8.55
N HIS A 125 6.38 -1.82 -8.18
CA HIS A 125 6.51 -0.76 -7.17
C HIS A 125 6.58 0.65 -7.75
N THR A 126 7.06 0.84 -8.98
CA THR A 126 7.07 2.14 -9.68
C THR A 126 5.67 2.62 -10.04
N ASP A 127 4.74 1.68 -10.24
CA ASP A 127 3.37 2.00 -10.66
C ASP A 127 2.35 2.05 -9.50
N SER A 128 2.69 1.51 -8.32
CA SER A 128 1.72 1.32 -7.23
C SER A 128 2.04 1.99 -5.90
N LYS A 129 3.29 2.40 -5.59
CA LYS A 129 3.62 2.97 -4.26
C LYS A 129 4.69 4.08 -4.30
N GLY A 130 4.56 5.03 -3.37
CA GLY A 130 5.61 5.99 -3.05
C GLY A 130 6.78 5.32 -2.32
N PHE A 131 7.98 5.86 -2.52
CA PHE A 131 9.27 5.38 -1.99
C PHE A 131 9.23 5.00 -0.49
N CYS A 132 9.69 3.78 -0.16
CA CYS A 132 10.02 3.27 1.19
C CYS A 132 8.86 2.96 2.18
N GLU A 133 7.75 2.35 1.76
CA GLU A 133 6.71 1.82 2.70
C GLU A 133 6.94 0.34 3.15
N ASP A 134 8.01 -0.34 2.71
CA ASP A 134 8.15 -1.81 2.81
C ASP A 134 8.66 -2.40 4.14
N LEU A 135 8.88 -1.59 5.19
CA LEU A 135 9.53 -2.09 6.41
C LEU A 135 8.60 -2.73 7.45
N THR A 136 7.33 -3.02 7.15
CA THR A 136 6.39 -3.59 8.14
C THR A 136 5.44 -4.68 7.66
N GLU A 137 5.46 -5.11 6.41
CA GLU A 137 4.51 -6.12 5.92
C GLU A 137 5.24 -7.32 5.33
N GLU A 138 4.66 -8.51 5.52
CA GLU A 138 5.16 -9.84 5.15
C GLU A 138 5.23 -10.04 3.63
N LYS A 139 6.06 -9.22 2.98
CA LYS A 139 6.25 -9.08 1.55
C LYS A 139 7.58 -9.68 1.14
N PHE A 140 7.73 -10.03 -0.14
CA PHE A 140 9.05 -10.13 -0.76
C PHE A 140 9.66 -8.74 -0.84
N SER A 141 10.14 -8.22 0.29
CA SER A 141 10.88 -6.96 0.33
C SER A 141 12.15 -7.07 -0.49
N PHE A 142 12.67 -5.94 -0.96
CA PHE A 142 13.90 -5.91 -1.76
C PHE A 142 15.04 -6.72 -1.13
N SER A 143 15.24 -6.60 0.20
CA SER A 143 16.24 -7.37 0.94
C SER A 143 16.00 -8.89 0.92
N ILE A 144 14.74 -9.33 0.96
CA ILE A 144 14.39 -10.76 0.87
C ILE A 144 14.63 -11.25 -0.56
N MET A 145 14.18 -10.51 -1.57
CA MET A 145 14.39 -10.83 -2.98
C MET A 145 15.88 -10.92 -3.32
N HIS A 146 16.66 -9.92 -2.93
CA HIS A 146 18.10 -9.90 -3.11
C HIS A 146 18.76 -11.12 -2.43
N SER A 147 18.38 -11.43 -1.18
CA SER A 147 18.91 -12.59 -0.45
C SER A 147 18.58 -13.93 -1.13
N ILE A 148 17.38 -14.06 -1.69
CA ILE A 148 16.95 -15.26 -2.42
C ILE A 148 17.71 -15.40 -3.75
N HIS A 149 18.01 -14.30 -4.45
CA HIS A 149 18.68 -14.36 -5.75
C HIS A 149 20.20 -14.49 -5.66
N THR A 150 20.81 -13.91 -4.63
CA THR A 150 22.28 -13.85 -4.49
C THR A 150 22.87 -14.92 -3.57
N GLY A 151 22.03 -15.59 -2.77
CA GLY A 151 22.49 -16.54 -1.75
C GLY A 151 23.09 -17.84 -2.30
N HIS A 152 24.11 -18.37 -1.62
CA HIS A 152 24.60 -19.73 -1.85
C HIS A 152 23.79 -20.75 -1.02
N ASN A 153 22.48 -20.89 -1.28
CA ASN A 153 21.52 -21.94 -0.84
C ASN A 153 20.08 -21.39 -0.70
N ASN A 154 19.49 -20.97 -1.83
CA ASN A 154 18.22 -20.23 -1.90
C ASN A 154 17.02 -20.93 -1.23
N ASN A 155 17.07 -22.26 -1.11
CA ASN A 155 15.97 -23.05 -0.57
C ASN A 155 15.77 -22.82 0.94
N ARG A 156 16.78 -22.40 1.70
CA ARG A 156 16.66 -22.23 3.16
C ARG A 156 15.74 -21.07 3.54
N LEU A 157 16.01 -19.89 3.01
CA LEU A 157 15.17 -18.71 3.27
C LEU A 157 13.75 -18.92 2.72
N MET A 158 13.65 -19.48 1.51
CA MET A 158 12.35 -19.78 0.91
C MET A 158 11.54 -20.80 1.73
N ASN A 159 12.17 -21.85 2.27
CA ASN A 159 11.49 -22.82 3.13
C ASN A 159 11.05 -22.24 4.48
N ILE A 160 11.74 -21.22 5.00
CA ILE A 160 11.31 -20.50 6.19
C ILE A 160 10.08 -19.64 5.87
N LEU A 161 10.10 -18.92 4.75
CA LEU A 161 8.95 -18.12 4.29
C LEU A 161 7.70 -19.00 4.06
N LYS A 162 7.87 -20.21 3.51
CA LYS A 162 6.79 -21.18 3.29
C LYS A 162 6.10 -21.67 4.57
N GLN A 163 6.74 -21.53 5.73
CA GLN A 163 6.20 -22.03 6.99
C GLN A 163 5.19 -21.08 7.65
N TYR A 164 5.10 -19.83 7.20
CA TYR A 164 4.21 -18.81 7.79
C TYR A 164 4.30 -18.77 9.33
N SER A 165 5.52 -18.93 9.87
CA SER A 165 5.74 -19.16 11.29
C SER A 165 5.85 -17.87 12.09
N ASN A 166 5.21 -17.85 13.26
CA ASN A 166 5.35 -16.79 14.25
C ASN A 166 6.54 -16.96 15.20
N SER A 167 7.34 -18.02 15.03
CA SER A 167 8.53 -18.27 15.87
C SER A 167 9.56 -17.15 15.71
N ILE A 168 9.97 -16.59 16.86
CA ILE A 168 11.01 -15.56 16.93
C ILE A 168 12.35 -16.15 16.47
N GLU A 169 12.62 -17.40 16.81
CA GLU A 169 13.84 -18.12 16.48
C GLU A 169 13.98 -18.30 14.95
N LEU A 170 12.89 -18.69 14.27
CA LEU A 170 12.88 -18.79 12.81
C LEU A 170 13.07 -17.43 12.13
N LYS A 171 12.45 -16.37 12.67
CA LYS A 171 12.63 -14.99 12.18
C LYS A 171 14.08 -14.51 12.35
N GLN A 172 14.69 -14.77 13.52
CA GLN A 172 16.10 -14.46 13.77
C GLN A 172 17.04 -15.24 12.84
N TYR A 173 16.73 -16.51 12.58
CA TYR A 173 17.50 -17.32 11.66
C TYR A 173 17.39 -16.81 10.20
N ALA A 174 16.20 -16.39 9.75
CA ALA A 174 16.01 -15.75 8.45
C ALA A 174 16.85 -14.47 8.31
N VAL A 175 16.86 -13.61 9.34
CA VAL A 175 17.69 -12.38 9.37
C VAL A 175 19.19 -12.72 9.28
N LYS A 176 19.64 -13.79 9.95
CA LYS A 176 21.02 -14.25 9.85
C LYS A 176 21.39 -14.63 8.40
N ILE A 177 20.53 -15.39 7.72
CA ILE A 177 20.73 -15.75 6.31
C ILE A 177 20.81 -14.49 5.43
N MET A 178 19.93 -13.52 5.65
CA MET A 178 19.93 -12.27 4.89
C MET A 178 21.22 -11.45 5.10
N LYS A 179 21.79 -11.44 6.30
CA LYS A 179 23.09 -10.80 6.57
C LYS A 179 24.25 -11.55 5.92
N GLU A 180 24.25 -12.88 5.95
CA GLU A 180 25.26 -13.71 5.27
C GLU A 180 25.26 -13.46 3.75
N ASN A 181 24.09 -13.18 3.17
CA ASN A 181 23.92 -12.84 1.76
C ASN A 181 24.06 -11.32 1.47
N ALA A 182 24.62 -10.52 2.39
CA ALA A 182 24.81 -9.07 2.23
C ALA A 182 23.55 -8.29 1.81
N SER A 183 22.38 -8.73 2.26
CA SER A 183 21.07 -8.18 1.86
C SER A 183 20.45 -7.23 2.90
N LEU A 184 21.12 -7.09 4.06
CA LEU A 184 20.75 -6.23 5.20
C LEU A 184 21.98 -5.48 5.71
#